data_AF-A0AAV4H0E3-F1
#
_entry.id   AF-A0AAV4H0E3-F1
#
_cell.length_a   1.000
_cell.length_b   1.000
_cell.length_c   1.000
_cell.angle_alpha   90.00
_cell.angle_beta   90.00
_cell.angle_gamma   90.00
#
_symmetry.space_group_name_H-M   'P 1'
#
loop_
_entity.id
_entity.type
_entity.pdbx_description
1 polymer ?
#
loop_
_entity_poly.entity_id
_entity_poly.type
_entity_poly.pdbx_seq_one_letter_code
_entity_poly.pdbx_strand_id
1 'polypeptide(L)'
;MYVSFVLVLFKFSRNAFIEGRMVLVYVEELPYVDDLLLLFDQMFMAREMKDYWLEEELVAKMIFIIRSPDVLFRITRMPQEQPKINIVVVVAAAAAAAAAAAAAAAVVVVVVDWL
;
A
#
# COMPACT_ATOMS: atom_id res chain seq x y z
N MET A 1 27.86 36.01 17.18
CA MET A 1 27.04 36.56 16.08
C MET A 1 27.55 36.18 14.69
N TYR A 2 28.84 36.35 14.38
CA TYR A 2 29.38 35.96 13.07
C TYR A 2 29.35 34.43 12.83
N VAL A 3 29.91 33.66 13.76
CA VAL A 3 29.99 32.19 13.63
C VAL A 3 28.62 31.53 13.60
N SER A 4 27.66 32.01 14.39
CA SER A 4 26.28 31.49 14.40
C SER A 4 25.59 31.72 13.06
N PHE A 5 25.80 32.89 12.43
CA PHE A 5 25.19 33.20 11.13
C PHE A 5 25.79 32.35 10.00
N VAL A 6 27.11 32.20 9.99
CA VAL A 6 27.82 31.35 9.01
C VAL A 6 27.40 29.89 9.13
N LEU A 7 27.24 29.36 10.35
CA LEU A 7 26.78 27.99 10.57
C LEU A 7 25.33 27.78 10.09
N VAL A 8 24.45 28.76 10.29
CA VAL A 8 23.05 28.68 9.81
C VAL A 8 23.00 28.68 8.28
N LEU A 9 23.75 29.56 7.61
CA LEU A 9 23.83 29.58 6.14
C LEU A 9 24.44 28.29 5.57
N PHE A 10 25.48 27.77 6.20
CA PHE A 10 26.10 26.52 5.78
C PHE A 10 25.17 25.33 5.98
N LYS A 11 24.46 25.25 7.12
CA LYS A 11 23.46 24.20 7.35
C LYS A 11 22.30 24.32 6.40
N PHE A 12 21.76 25.52 6.16
CA PHE A 12 20.65 25.74 5.24
C PHE A 12 21.01 25.33 3.81
N SER A 13 22.17 25.79 3.32
CA SER A 13 22.69 25.40 2.01
C SER A 13 22.85 23.88 1.90
N ARG A 14 23.49 23.24 2.88
CA ARG A 14 23.69 21.79 2.90
C ARG A 14 22.38 20.99 2.96
N ASN A 15 21.39 21.46 3.73
CA ASN A 15 20.08 20.81 3.82
C ASN A 15 19.31 20.90 2.50
N ALA A 16 19.30 22.09 1.89
CA ALA A 16 18.61 22.34 0.64
C ALA A 16 19.18 21.48 -0.51
N PHE A 17 20.50 21.32 -0.57
CA PHE A 17 21.15 20.57 -1.63
C PHE A 17 21.15 19.05 -1.43
N ILE A 18 21.24 18.54 -0.20
CA ILE A 18 21.39 17.09 0.02
C ILE A 18 20.07 16.43 0.34
N GLU A 19 19.32 16.95 1.31
CA GLU A 19 18.09 16.30 1.79
C GLU A 19 16.92 16.57 0.85
N GLY A 20 16.82 17.79 0.31
CA GLY A 20 15.79 18.14 -0.67
C GLY A 20 15.92 17.36 -1.98
N ARG A 21 17.16 17.20 -2.49
CA ARG A 21 17.42 16.51 -3.75
C ARG A 21 17.15 15.02 -3.70
N MET A 22 17.45 14.35 -2.58
CA MET A 22 17.20 12.91 -2.42
C MET A 22 15.69 12.64 -2.52
N VAL A 23 14.88 13.33 -1.72
CA VAL A 23 13.41 13.17 -1.72
C VAL A 23 12.81 13.57 -3.07
N LEU A 24 13.30 14.64 -3.70
CA LEU A 24 12.84 15.05 -5.03
C LEU A 24 13.12 13.99 -6.09
N VAL A 25 14.35 13.47 -6.17
CA VAL A 25 14.71 12.39 -7.12
C VAL A 25 13.83 11.16 -6.91
N TYR A 26 13.53 10.80 -5.66
CA TYR A 26 12.62 9.69 -5.38
C TYR A 26 11.19 9.91 -5.85
N VAL A 27 10.71 11.15 -6.04
CA VAL A 27 9.33 11.43 -6.50
C VAL A 27 9.29 11.72 -8.00
N GLU A 28 10.32 12.36 -8.53
CA GLU A 28 10.41 12.79 -9.94
C GLU A 28 10.75 11.63 -10.88
N GLU A 29 11.40 10.57 -10.39
CA GLU A 29 11.81 9.42 -11.20
C GLU A 29 10.88 8.20 -11.11
N LEU A 30 9.67 8.33 -10.54
CA LEU A 30 8.70 7.22 -10.48
C LEU A 30 8.14 6.89 -11.87
N PRO A 31 8.40 5.69 -12.43
CA PRO A 31 7.65 5.22 -13.59
C PRO A 31 6.23 4.82 -13.13
N TYR A 32 5.17 5.12 -13.86
CA TYR A 32 3.77 4.69 -13.56
C TYR A 32 3.24 4.99 -12.15
N VAL A 33 2.56 6.13 -11.99
CA VAL A 33 1.96 6.61 -10.73
C VAL A 33 0.44 6.36 -10.68
N ASP A 34 -0.11 5.64 -11.66
CA ASP A 34 -1.55 5.52 -11.88
C ASP A 34 -2.28 4.80 -10.73
N ASP A 35 -1.67 3.78 -10.13
CA ASP A 35 -2.23 3.06 -8.98
C ASP A 35 -2.35 3.95 -7.73
N LEU A 36 -1.42 4.89 -7.56
CA LEU A 36 -1.49 5.86 -6.47
C LEU A 36 -2.61 6.88 -6.74
N LEU A 37 -2.76 7.32 -7.99
CA LEU A 37 -3.83 8.23 -8.40
C LEU A 37 -5.22 7.60 -8.18
N LEU A 38 -5.37 6.31 -8.51
CA LEU A 38 -6.59 5.54 -8.23
C LEU A 38 -6.92 5.47 -6.74
N LEU A 39 -5.92 5.33 -5.87
CA LEU A 39 -6.14 5.33 -4.41
C LEU A 39 -6.66 6.69 -3.91
N PHE A 40 -6.11 7.79 -4.44
CA PHE A 40 -6.59 9.13 -4.12
C PHE A 40 -8.04 9.33 -4.58
N ASP A 41 -8.38 8.88 -5.78
CA ASP A 41 -9.74 8.96 -6.30
C ASP A 41 -10.75 8.16 -5.45
N GLN A 42 -10.36 6.96 -5.00
CA GLN A 42 -11.16 6.16 -4.08
C GLN A 42 -11.40 6.87 -2.72
N MET A 43 -10.41 7.62 -2.22
CA MET A 43 -10.60 8.44 -1.01
C MET A 43 -11.60 9.57 -1.26
N PHE A 44 -11.51 10.24 -2.41
CA PHE A 44 -12.47 11.30 -2.77
C PHE A 44 -13.88 10.74 -2.89
N MET A 45 -14.07 9.59 -3.53
CA MET A 45 -15.36 8.90 -3.58
C MET A 45 -15.87 8.49 -2.19
N ALA A 46 -15.01 7.96 -1.32
CA ALA A 46 -15.41 7.58 0.04
C ALA A 46 -15.94 8.79 0.83
N ARG A 47 -15.36 9.98 0.62
CA ARG A 47 -15.81 11.24 1.22
C ARG A 47 -17.17 11.69 0.69
N GLU A 48 -17.44 11.50 -0.60
CA GLU A 48 -18.75 11.79 -1.18
C GLU A 48 -19.84 10.86 -0.63
N MET A 49 -19.51 9.60 -0.41
CA MET A 49 -20.40 8.58 0.16
C MET A 49 -20.56 8.70 1.69
N LYS A 50 -19.70 9.49 2.36
CA LYS A 50 -19.64 9.65 3.83
C LYS A 50 -19.45 8.33 4.58
N ASP A 51 -18.72 7.39 3.99
CA ASP A 51 -18.38 6.13 4.65
C ASP A 51 -17.00 6.24 5.33
N TYR A 52 -17.03 6.59 6.61
CA TYR A 52 -15.84 6.90 7.40
C TYR A 52 -14.98 5.68 7.72
N TRP A 53 -15.56 4.48 7.80
CA TRP A 53 -14.81 3.27 8.12
C TRP A 53 -13.88 2.89 6.96
N LEU A 54 -14.39 3.01 5.74
CA LEU A 54 -13.61 2.79 4.53
C LEU A 54 -12.58 3.91 4.31
N GLU A 55 -12.95 5.18 4.57
CA GLU A 55 -12.01 6.32 4.48
C GLU A 55 -10.78 6.12 5.39
N GLU A 56 -10.97 5.63 6.62
CA GLU A 56 -9.89 5.41 7.58
C GLU A 56 -8.90 4.33 7.10
N GLU A 57 -9.38 3.23 6.51
CA GLU A 57 -8.53 2.17 5.98
C GLU A 57 -7.74 2.62 4.74
N LEU A 58 -8.39 3.36 3.82
CA LEU A 58 -7.72 3.93 2.64
C LEU A 58 -6.64 4.95 3.03
N VAL A 59 -6.93 5.82 4.00
CA VAL A 59 -5.95 6.79 4.52
C VAL A 59 -4.79 6.09 5.22
N ALA A 60 -5.04 5.03 5.98
CA ALA A 60 -3.97 4.24 6.61
C ALA A 60 -3.03 3.62 5.57
N LYS A 61 -3.58 3.08 4.48
CA LYS A 61 -2.80 2.55 3.35
C LYS A 61 -1.92 3.62 2.71
N MET A 62 -2.46 4.83 2.54
CA MET A 62 -1.72 5.96 1.96
C MET A 62 -0.55 6.42 2.83
N ILE A 63 -0.75 6.55 4.14
CA ILE A 63 0.30 6.92 5.09
C ILE A 63 1.41 5.87 5.12
N PHE A 64 1.05 4.59 5.05
CA PHE A 64 2.02 3.50 5.00
C PHE A 64 2.91 3.58 3.75
N ILE A 65 2.34 3.85 2.57
CA ILE A 65 3.07 4.00 1.31
C ILE A 65 4.10 5.14 1.40
N ILE A 66 3.71 6.29 1.96
CA ILE A 66 4.62 7.45 2.09
C ILE A 66 5.76 7.17 3.08
N ARG A 67 5.52 6.35 4.09
CA ARG A 67 6.53 6.02 5.10
C ARG A 67 7.57 5.01 4.60
N SER A 68 7.22 4.18 3.62
CA SER A 68 8.09 3.13 3.09
C SER A 68 8.36 3.34 1.60
N PRO A 69 9.53 3.90 1.23
CA PRO A 69 9.89 4.09 -0.18
C PRO A 69 10.01 2.75 -0.94
N ASP A 70 10.23 1.64 -0.24
CA ASP A 70 10.30 0.30 -0.82
C ASP A 70 8.94 -0.18 -1.34
N VAL A 71 7.86 0.10 -0.60
CA VAL A 71 6.49 -0.26 -1.01
C VAL A 71 6.02 0.65 -2.13
N LEU A 72 6.36 1.94 -2.06
CA LEU A 72 6.09 2.90 -3.13
C LEU A 72 6.69 2.40 -4.47
N PHE A 73 7.96 1.99 -4.47
CA PHE A 73 8.63 1.51 -5.67
C PHE A 73 8.08 0.16 -6.19
N ARG A 74 7.57 -0.71 -5.31
CA ARG A 74 6.94 -1.97 -5.74
C ARG A 74 5.63 -1.74 -6.49
N ILE A 75 4.88 -0.71 -6.11
CA ILE A 75 3.60 -0.33 -6.74
C ILE A 75 3.85 0.34 -8.10
N THR A 76 4.91 1.14 -8.21
CA THR A 76 5.20 1.93 -9.42
C THR A 76 6.04 1.17 -10.45
N ARG A 77 6.52 -0.05 -10.15
CA ARG A 77 7.15 -0.87 -11.17
C ARG A 77 6.12 -1.20 -12.25
N MET A 78 6.50 -1.02 -13.52
CA MET A 78 5.72 -1.43 -14.70
C MET A 78 5.02 -2.76 -14.41
N PRO A 79 3.73 -2.91 -14.76
CA PRO A 79 3.07 -4.20 -14.70
C PRO A 79 3.82 -5.13 -15.66
N GLN A 80 4.84 -5.81 -15.14
CA GLN A 80 5.33 -7.04 -15.74
C GLN A 80 4.10 -7.91 -15.70
N GLU A 81 3.54 -8.18 -16.89
CA GLU A 81 2.56 -9.23 -17.10
C GLU A 81 2.94 -10.37 -16.17
N GLN A 82 2.19 -10.51 -15.09
CA GLN A 82 2.43 -11.60 -14.16
C GLN A 82 2.26 -12.81 -15.06
N PRO A 83 3.30 -13.61 -15.37
CA PRO A 83 2.99 -14.95 -15.82
C PRO A 83 2.08 -15.46 -14.71
N LYS A 84 0.86 -15.85 -15.08
CA LYS A 84 -0.06 -16.59 -14.22
C LYS A 84 0.69 -17.86 -13.83
N ILE A 85 1.64 -17.76 -12.89
CA ILE A 85 2.32 -18.87 -12.27
C ILE A 85 1.32 -19.36 -11.25
N ASN A 86 0.33 -20.06 -11.78
CA ASN A 86 -0.33 -21.21 -11.19
C ASN A 86 -0.41 -21.23 -9.66
N ILE A 87 -1.09 -20.23 -9.08
CA ILE A 87 -1.53 -20.28 -7.67
C ILE A 87 -2.59 -21.40 -7.49
N VAL A 88 -3.25 -21.85 -8.58
CA VAL A 88 -4.19 -22.98 -8.51
C VAL A 88 -3.49 -24.29 -8.10
N VAL A 89 -2.21 -24.53 -8.43
CA VAL A 89 -1.56 -25.80 -8.03
C VAL A 89 -1.02 -25.76 -6.59
N VAL A 90 -0.59 -24.59 -6.08
CA VAL A 90 -0.04 -24.50 -4.71
C VAL A 90 -1.14 -24.26 -3.66
N VAL A 91 -2.20 -23.50 -3.99
CA VAL A 91 -3.36 -23.33 -3.09
C VAL A 91 -4.28 -24.55 -3.11
N ALA A 92 -4.40 -25.30 -4.22
CA ALA A 92 -5.10 -26.59 -4.19
C ALA A 92 -4.35 -27.65 -3.33
N ALA A 93 -3.02 -27.62 -3.28
CA ALA A 93 -2.24 -28.52 -2.45
C ALA A 93 -2.21 -28.12 -0.96
N ALA A 94 -2.23 -26.81 -0.63
CA ALA A 94 -2.20 -26.33 0.76
C ALA A 94 -3.59 -26.18 1.41
N ALA A 95 -4.65 -25.88 0.63
CA ALA A 95 -6.01 -25.72 1.16
C ALA A 95 -6.72 -27.06 1.43
N ALA A 96 -6.29 -28.16 0.81
CA ALA A 96 -6.82 -29.50 1.07
C ALA A 96 -6.40 -30.07 2.46
N ALA A 97 -5.33 -29.57 3.08
CA ALA A 97 -4.83 -30.06 4.36
C ALA A 97 -5.35 -29.29 5.59
N ALA A 98 -5.80 -28.04 5.44
CA ALA A 98 -6.17 -27.18 6.57
C ALA A 98 -7.69 -26.98 6.76
N ALA A 99 -8.52 -27.29 5.75
CA ALA A 99 -9.98 -27.13 5.85
C ALA A 99 -10.72 -28.35 6.44
N ALA A 100 -10.02 -29.48 6.68
CA ALA A 100 -10.63 -30.68 7.28
C ALA A 100 -10.82 -30.60 8.81
N ALA A 101 -10.29 -29.58 9.50
CA ALA A 101 -10.27 -29.54 10.96
C ALA A 101 -11.21 -28.49 11.62
N ALA A 102 -11.85 -27.58 10.88
CA ALA A 102 -12.58 -26.46 11.50
C ALA A 102 -14.04 -26.25 11.06
N ALA A 103 -14.58 -26.97 10.06
CA ALA A 103 -15.96 -26.79 9.59
C ALA A 103 -16.95 -27.90 10.01
N ALA A 104 -16.55 -28.80 10.92
CA ALA A 104 -17.42 -29.83 11.48
C ALA A 104 -18.49 -29.30 12.47
N ALA A 105 -18.45 -28.01 12.86
CA ALA A 105 -19.35 -27.47 13.89
C ALA A 105 -20.47 -26.54 13.37
N ALA A 106 -20.41 -26.06 12.12
CA ALA A 106 -21.36 -25.03 11.62
C ALA A 106 -22.36 -25.49 10.56
N VAL A 107 -22.13 -26.65 9.90
CA VAL A 107 -23.01 -27.12 8.79
C VAL A 107 -24.20 -27.95 9.29
N VAL A 108 -24.20 -28.44 10.53
CA VAL A 108 -25.30 -29.27 11.08
C VAL A 108 -26.61 -28.47 11.23
N VAL A 109 -26.56 -27.14 11.34
CA VAL A 109 -27.77 -26.32 11.55
C VAL A 109 -28.47 -25.94 10.24
N VAL A 110 -27.78 -25.90 9.10
CA VAL A 110 -28.35 -25.33 7.84
C VAL A 110 -28.93 -26.38 6.89
N VAL A 111 -28.64 -27.69 7.06
CA VAL A 111 -29.19 -28.74 6.16
C VAL A 111 -30.42 -29.47 6.74
N VAL A 112 -30.75 -29.25 8.03
CA VAL A 112 -31.99 -29.81 8.63
C VAL A 112 -33.25 -29.06 8.17
N ASP A 113 -33.13 -27.87 7.58
CA ASP A 113 -34.24 -27.04 7.08
C ASP A 113 -34.61 -27.24 5.59
N TRP A 114 -34.09 -28.30 4.96
CA TRP A 114 -34.60 -28.82 3.68
C TRP A 114 -34.95 -30.31 3.82
N LEU A 115 -35.99 -30.58 4.62
CA LEU A 115 -36.84 -31.76 4.49
C LEU A 115 -38.30 -31.39 4.76
#